data_AF-A0A9P7ES20-F1
#
_entry.id   AF-A0A9P7ES20-F1
#
_cell.length_a   1.000
_cell.length_b   1.000
_cell.length_c   1.000
_cell.angle_alpha   90.00
_cell.angle_beta   90.00
_cell.angle_gamma   90.00
#
_symmetry.space_group_name_H-M   'P 1'
#
loop_
_entity.id
_entity.type
_entity.pdbx_description
1 polymer ?
#
loop_
_entity_poly.entity_id
_entity_poly.type
_entity_poly.pdbx_seq_one_letter_code
_entity_poly.pdbx_strand_id
1 'polypeptide(L)'
;MLPLLDVLRLPTTRVLLTTETFVSRVLPPVVCYFATAFLVLLPRTQPVRIALWPITAILALRAATSLDMSMGQQKLALLNMQLQISMMYIAARTLEWTVQTKPFVRMAGRSSTDAPKQNLVLDAIDLVCNARGCGWDWSQGLYIPPETHPTSSRLAFATSALVSGLKHIFLSGAIHSVVKSFSPDTFGSVGGTIFDDSLPPHLRYLRSSIIATLCAFISYSLIKANYEITVVICVLIFRQHPDQCPPLIDSPWRATSLREFWSRRWHQGFRRIFIFLGGKPLSLLFGRIGGVIGTFLASGFIHHFALLPIDPSSEMWRMVLPFGMMGIGMVIERAVSGNKTRGWMGWVWTMCWVLLWGNVMVDGWARAGMFGGPSVLDSATPIRQPIEWLVTFDWLVSLPHEHKIVIAGNHNTYLQTVEGRSWVHTWRERGIIYLEDEAHTIQVRGRAFKIFGSPFTPQHGIGAFQYPRMGVTGTPSRWSVTPNDTDILITHGPPHGHLDLSRLGCRALLARIRELCRTHSPVLHVFGHIHGGRGIEHMPWNSAQSIWEDIVLKKGG
;
A
#
# COMPACT_ATOMS: atom_id res chain seq x y z
N MET A 1 10.75 -35.84 4.62
CA MET A 1 11.40 -35.14 3.49
C MET A 1 10.45 -35.20 2.31
N LEU A 2 9.99 -34.06 1.79
CA LEU A 2 9.23 -34.02 0.54
C LEU A 2 10.16 -34.39 -0.64
N PRO A 3 9.70 -35.16 -1.65
CA PRO A 3 10.47 -35.47 -2.85
C PRO A 3 10.96 -34.19 -3.55
N LEU A 4 12.19 -34.21 -4.11
CA LEU A 4 12.73 -33.08 -4.88
C LEU A 4 11.79 -32.64 -6.01
N LEU A 5 11.07 -33.59 -6.63
CA LEU A 5 10.08 -33.30 -7.67
C LEU A 5 8.90 -32.43 -7.15
N ASP A 6 8.48 -32.62 -5.91
CA ASP A 6 7.41 -31.82 -5.28
C ASP A 6 7.92 -30.45 -4.83
N VAL A 7 9.23 -30.31 -4.62
CA VAL A 7 9.88 -29.02 -4.36
C VAL A 7 9.94 -28.15 -5.62
N LEU A 8 9.98 -28.76 -6.81
CA LEU A 8 10.12 -28.05 -8.10
C LEU A 8 8.78 -27.71 -8.78
N ARG A 9 7.64 -28.25 -8.33
CA ARG A 9 6.32 -27.93 -8.87
C ARG A 9 5.82 -26.56 -8.38
N LEU A 10 5.41 -25.70 -9.32
CA LEU A 10 4.72 -24.44 -9.02
C LEU A 10 3.27 -24.75 -8.64
N PRO A 11 2.83 -24.41 -7.41
CA PRO A 11 1.46 -24.68 -6.99
C PRO A 11 0.47 -23.74 -7.69
N THR A 12 -0.74 -24.23 -7.92
CA THR A 12 -1.83 -23.52 -8.61
C THR A 12 -2.53 -22.49 -7.72
N THR A 13 -2.38 -22.61 -6.39
CA THR A 13 -2.97 -21.71 -5.41
C THR A 13 -1.91 -21.18 -4.44
N ARG A 14 -2.05 -19.90 -4.06
CA ARG A 14 -1.23 -19.30 -3.03
C ARG A 14 -1.63 -19.82 -1.65
N VAL A 15 -0.66 -20.00 -0.77
CA VAL A 15 -0.84 -20.46 0.60
C VAL A 15 -0.42 -19.35 1.57
N LEU A 16 -1.15 -19.21 2.67
CA LEU A 16 -0.90 -18.19 3.69
C LEU A 16 0.50 -18.30 4.30
N LEU A 17 1.04 -17.16 4.72
CA LEU A 17 2.28 -17.09 5.49
C LEU A 17 2.07 -17.69 6.90
N THR A 18 2.81 -18.74 7.20
CA THR A 18 2.98 -19.35 8.52
C THR A 18 4.47 -19.55 8.77
N THR A 19 4.88 -19.86 10.01
CA THR A 19 6.28 -20.22 10.29
C THR A 19 6.76 -21.37 9.42
N GLU A 20 5.90 -22.36 9.18
CA GLU A 20 6.20 -23.52 8.33
C GLU A 20 6.36 -23.13 6.86
N THR A 21 5.44 -22.33 6.31
CA THR A 21 5.52 -21.91 4.90
C THR A 21 6.67 -20.92 4.68
N PHE A 22 7.01 -20.10 5.67
CA PHE A 22 8.20 -19.25 5.65
C PHE A 22 9.49 -20.08 5.59
N VAL A 23 9.65 -21.05 6.51
CA VAL A 23 10.84 -21.91 6.58
C VAL A 23 10.96 -22.79 5.33
N SER A 24 9.85 -23.28 4.79
CA SER A 24 9.87 -24.18 3.62
C SER A 24 9.96 -23.45 2.26
N ARG A 25 9.53 -22.18 2.16
CA ARG A 25 9.43 -21.47 0.88
C ARG A 25 10.29 -20.22 0.79
N VAL A 26 10.42 -19.42 1.85
CA VAL A 26 11.16 -18.14 1.81
C VAL A 26 12.61 -18.31 2.26
N LEU A 27 12.85 -19.09 3.31
CA LEU A 27 14.20 -19.30 3.84
C LEU A 27 15.16 -19.96 2.83
N PRO A 28 14.76 -20.99 2.05
CA PRO A 28 15.68 -21.66 1.12
C PRO A 28 16.34 -20.75 0.07
N PRO A 29 15.61 -19.92 -0.71
CA PRO A 29 16.25 -19.01 -1.66
C PRO A 29 17.12 -17.94 -0.97
N VAL A 30 16.79 -17.52 0.26
CA VAL A 30 17.63 -16.60 1.05
C VAL A 30 18.94 -17.25 1.48
N VAL A 31 18.91 -18.52 1.89
CA VAL A 31 20.13 -19.29 2.21
C VAL A 31 20.99 -19.48 0.96
N CYS A 32 20.38 -19.83 -0.18
CA CYS A 32 21.09 -19.92 -1.45
C CYS A 32 21.70 -18.58 -1.89
N TYR A 33 21.00 -17.48 -1.66
CA TYR A 33 21.52 -16.13 -1.90
C TYR A 33 22.77 -15.84 -1.07
N PHE A 34 22.72 -16.13 0.24
CA PHE A 34 23.86 -15.98 1.13
C PHE A 34 25.04 -16.89 0.75
N ALA A 35 24.76 -18.16 0.44
CA ALA A 35 25.78 -19.12 -0.01
C ALA A 35 26.47 -18.63 -1.29
N THR A 36 25.70 -18.12 -2.26
CA THR A 36 26.27 -17.58 -3.51
C THR A 36 27.10 -16.32 -3.24
N ALA A 37 26.68 -15.46 -2.30
CA ALA A 37 27.43 -14.29 -1.86
C ALA A 37 28.79 -14.67 -1.27
N PHE A 38 28.83 -15.72 -0.46
CA PHE A 38 30.08 -16.25 0.08
C PHE A 38 30.96 -16.86 -1.01
N LEU A 39 30.37 -17.65 -1.93
CA LEU A 39 31.10 -18.29 -3.01
C LEU A 39 31.73 -17.28 -3.98
N VAL A 40 31.09 -16.15 -4.28
CA VAL A 40 31.66 -15.13 -5.19
C VAL A 40 32.88 -14.41 -4.61
N LEU A 41 33.13 -14.52 -3.31
CA LEU A 41 34.33 -13.98 -2.67
C LEU A 41 35.52 -14.94 -2.76
N LEU A 42 35.29 -16.20 -3.10
CA LEU A 42 36.31 -17.24 -3.15
C LEU A 42 36.80 -17.50 -4.57
N PRO A 43 38.10 -17.77 -4.77
CA PRO A 43 38.62 -18.17 -6.07
C PRO A 43 38.09 -19.56 -6.47
N ARG A 44 37.93 -19.79 -7.78
CA ARG A 44 37.61 -21.10 -8.38
C ARG A 44 36.26 -21.73 -7.98
N THR A 45 35.30 -20.94 -7.50
CA THR A 45 33.94 -21.41 -7.12
C THR A 45 32.89 -21.25 -8.23
N GLN A 46 33.26 -20.76 -9.41
CA GLN A 46 32.32 -20.52 -10.51
C GLN A 46 31.50 -21.76 -10.91
N PRO A 47 32.06 -22.98 -11.04
CA PRO A 47 31.27 -24.16 -11.39
C PRO A 47 30.18 -24.47 -10.35
N VAL A 48 30.47 -24.28 -9.06
CA VAL A 48 29.52 -24.49 -7.96
C VAL A 48 28.36 -23.49 -8.05
N ARG A 49 28.66 -22.21 -8.35
CA ARG A 49 27.63 -21.19 -8.53
C ARG A 49 26.75 -21.45 -9.76
N ILE A 50 27.33 -21.95 -10.85
CA ILE A 50 26.59 -22.38 -12.04
C ILE A 50 25.61 -23.50 -11.70
N ALA A 51 26.05 -24.50 -10.93
CA ALA A 51 25.18 -25.59 -10.49
C ALA A 51 24.10 -25.13 -9.49
N LEU A 52 24.40 -24.16 -8.62
CA LEU A 52 23.49 -23.67 -7.59
C LEU A 52 22.41 -22.71 -8.13
N TRP A 53 22.69 -21.99 -9.23
CA TRP A 53 21.78 -20.95 -9.72
C TRP A 53 20.40 -21.47 -10.16
N PRO A 54 20.26 -22.56 -10.95
CA PRO A 54 18.94 -23.08 -11.31
C PRO A 54 18.07 -23.42 -10.09
N ILE A 55 18.69 -23.97 -9.03
CA ILE A 55 18.03 -24.27 -7.76
C ILE A 55 17.55 -22.96 -7.12
N THR A 56 18.43 -21.96 -7.02
CA THR A 56 18.10 -20.65 -6.45
C THR A 56 16.94 -19.98 -7.19
N ALA A 57 16.98 -19.99 -8.53
CA ALA A 57 15.96 -19.39 -9.38
C ALA A 57 14.59 -20.05 -9.21
N ILE A 58 14.55 -21.40 -9.18
CA ILE A 58 13.29 -22.14 -9.00
C ILE A 58 12.74 -21.93 -7.59
N LEU A 59 13.59 -21.95 -6.56
CA LEU A 59 13.18 -21.68 -5.18
C LEU A 59 12.62 -20.27 -5.02
N ALA A 60 13.27 -19.26 -5.62
CA ALA A 60 12.81 -17.89 -5.61
C ALA A 60 11.48 -17.73 -6.35
N LEU A 61 11.34 -18.33 -7.54
CA LEU A 61 10.10 -18.32 -8.31
C LEU A 61 8.95 -18.98 -7.54
N ARG A 62 9.21 -20.11 -6.89
CA ARG A 62 8.23 -20.80 -6.04
C ARG A 62 7.83 -19.94 -4.86
N ALA A 63 8.77 -19.33 -4.15
CA ALA A 63 8.46 -18.43 -3.04
C ALA A 63 7.54 -17.28 -3.49
N ALA A 64 7.83 -16.69 -4.66
CA ALA A 64 7.09 -15.55 -5.20
C ALA A 64 5.65 -15.91 -5.65
N THR A 65 5.47 -17.08 -6.27
CA THR A 65 4.19 -17.49 -6.86
C THR A 65 3.29 -18.26 -5.90
N SER A 66 3.87 -18.95 -4.92
CA SER A 66 3.13 -19.87 -4.06
C SER A 66 2.68 -19.29 -2.72
N LEU A 67 3.21 -18.15 -2.31
CA LEU A 67 2.94 -17.57 -0.99
C LEU A 67 1.99 -16.38 -1.10
N ASP A 68 1.06 -16.30 -0.15
CA ASP A 68 0.24 -15.13 0.10
C ASP A 68 0.67 -14.46 1.42
N MET A 69 1.43 -13.37 1.28
CA MET A 69 1.82 -12.47 2.35
C MET A 69 0.67 -11.57 2.79
N SER A 70 -0.43 -11.48 2.02
CA SER A 70 -1.55 -10.61 2.33
C SER A 70 -2.47 -11.18 3.42
N MET A 71 -2.24 -12.42 3.84
CA MET A 71 -3.06 -13.14 4.82
C MET A 71 -4.55 -13.18 4.40
N GLY A 72 -4.84 -13.27 3.10
CA GLY A 72 -6.19 -13.20 2.56
C GLY A 72 -6.85 -11.81 2.62
N GLN A 73 -6.12 -10.78 3.06
CA GLN A 73 -6.61 -9.41 3.11
C GLN A 73 -6.15 -8.64 1.88
N GLN A 74 -7.08 -8.24 1.02
CA GLN A 74 -6.81 -7.38 -0.14
C GLN A 74 -5.99 -6.12 0.23
N LYS A 75 -6.17 -5.65 1.46
CA LYS A 75 -5.44 -4.53 2.07
C LYS A 75 -3.93 -4.70 2.09
N LEU A 76 -3.44 -5.93 2.22
CA LEU A 76 -2.03 -6.27 2.34
C LEU A 76 -1.45 -6.84 1.03
N ALA A 77 -2.16 -6.69 -0.10
CA ALA A 77 -1.71 -7.18 -1.40
C ALA A 77 -0.34 -6.62 -1.82
N LEU A 78 0.03 -5.42 -1.36
CA LEU A 78 1.35 -4.83 -1.59
C LEU A 78 2.51 -5.67 -1.00
N LEU A 79 2.26 -6.50 0.03
CA LEU A 79 3.27 -7.40 0.58
C LEU A 79 3.63 -8.52 -0.41
N ASN A 80 2.66 -8.97 -1.22
CA ASN A 80 2.92 -9.94 -2.28
C ASN A 80 3.80 -9.35 -3.39
N MET A 81 3.57 -8.08 -3.75
CA MET A 81 4.44 -7.33 -4.66
C MET A 81 5.87 -7.20 -4.11
N GLN A 82 6.03 -6.88 -2.81
CA GLN A 82 7.36 -6.79 -2.19
C GLN A 82 8.09 -8.13 -2.19
N LEU A 83 7.39 -9.23 -1.90
CA LEU A 83 7.97 -10.58 -1.97
C LEU A 83 8.41 -10.90 -3.39
N GLN A 84 7.57 -10.62 -4.39
CA GLN A 84 7.87 -10.84 -5.80
C GLN A 84 9.15 -10.09 -6.23
N ILE A 85 9.24 -8.79 -5.91
CA ILE A 85 10.44 -7.99 -6.21
C ILE A 85 11.68 -8.58 -5.54
N SER A 86 11.56 -8.99 -4.27
CA SER A 86 12.68 -9.54 -3.49
C SER A 86 13.20 -10.85 -4.08
N MET A 87 12.30 -11.76 -4.46
CA MET A 87 12.67 -13.04 -5.06
C MET A 87 13.28 -12.87 -6.46
N MET A 88 12.73 -11.96 -7.27
CA MET A 88 13.33 -11.60 -8.56
C MET A 88 14.72 -10.98 -8.40
N TYR A 89 14.91 -10.13 -7.39
CA TYR A 89 16.21 -9.54 -7.07
C TYR A 89 17.23 -10.62 -6.69
N ILE A 90 16.86 -11.57 -5.82
CA ILE A 90 17.71 -12.71 -5.45
C ILE A 90 18.13 -13.50 -6.69
N ALA A 91 17.17 -13.89 -7.54
CA ALA A 91 17.44 -14.69 -8.74
C ALA A 91 18.36 -13.94 -9.72
N ALA A 92 18.10 -12.65 -9.95
CA ALA A 92 18.89 -11.82 -10.85
C ALA A 92 20.30 -11.55 -10.34
N ARG A 93 20.44 -11.29 -9.04
CA ARG A 93 21.73 -10.96 -8.43
C ARG A 93 22.63 -12.18 -8.32
N THR A 94 22.07 -13.33 -7.97
CA THR A 94 22.81 -14.59 -7.98
C THR A 94 23.21 -15.00 -9.40
N LEU A 95 22.38 -14.76 -10.42
CA LEU A 95 22.77 -14.97 -11.83
C LEU A 95 23.99 -14.13 -12.20
N GLU A 96 24.01 -12.86 -11.80
CA GLU A 96 25.14 -11.99 -12.06
C GLU A 96 26.42 -12.53 -11.39
N TRP A 97 26.31 -12.97 -10.14
CA TRP A 97 27.45 -13.54 -9.42
C TRP A 97 27.92 -14.84 -10.08
N THR A 98 27.02 -15.67 -10.60
CA THR A 98 27.36 -16.92 -11.28
C THR A 98 28.26 -16.70 -12.50
N VAL A 99 28.05 -15.63 -13.27
CA VAL A 99 28.87 -15.34 -14.46
C VAL A 99 30.19 -14.62 -14.12
N GLN A 100 30.37 -14.20 -12.87
CA GLN A 100 31.56 -13.47 -12.44
C GLN A 100 32.77 -14.41 -12.34
N THR A 101 33.83 -14.13 -13.11
CA THR A 101 35.04 -14.98 -13.16
C THR A 101 36.07 -14.65 -12.08
N LYS A 102 36.16 -13.38 -11.66
CA LYS A 102 37.09 -12.92 -10.62
C LYS A 102 36.35 -12.64 -9.31
N PRO A 103 36.90 -13.00 -8.14
CA PRO A 103 36.29 -12.67 -6.86
C PRO A 103 36.08 -11.17 -6.69
N PHE A 104 35.01 -10.77 -6.01
CA PHE A 104 34.85 -9.37 -5.63
C PHE A 104 35.80 -9.01 -4.50
N VAL A 105 36.27 -7.76 -4.53
CA VAL A 105 37.27 -7.28 -3.58
C VAL A 105 36.78 -5.99 -2.92
N ARG A 106 36.93 -5.93 -1.59
CA ARG A 106 36.75 -4.71 -0.80
C ARG A 106 37.81 -3.70 -1.20
N MET A 107 37.39 -2.48 -1.50
CA MET A 107 38.32 -1.37 -1.68
C MET A 107 38.70 -0.81 -0.31
N ALA A 108 39.94 -0.35 -0.16
CA ALA A 108 40.34 0.45 1.00
C ALA A 108 39.47 1.72 1.08
N GLY A 109 39.10 2.12 2.30
CA GLY A 109 38.34 3.35 2.52
C GLY A 109 39.14 4.57 2.07
N ARG A 110 38.47 5.69 1.76
CA ARG A 110 39.12 6.95 1.36
C ARG A 110 40.15 7.49 2.38
N SER A 111 40.13 6.99 3.63
CA SER A 111 41.00 7.41 4.73
C SER A 111 41.92 6.32 5.28
N SER A 112 41.89 5.09 4.78
CA SER A 112 42.69 3.97 5.32
C SER A 112 43.76 3.53 4.33
N THR A 113 45.03 3.66 4.71
CA THR A 113 46.20 3.17 3.95
C THR A 113 46.35 1.66 3.98
N ASP A 114 45.64 0.97 4.88
CA ASP A 114 45.67 -0.49 5.00
C ASP A 114 44.54 -1.14 4.19
N ALA A 115 44.87 -2.19 3.44
CA ALA A 115 43.88 -3.08 2.87
C ALA A 115 43.07 -3.71 4.03
N PRO A 116 41.73 -3.61 4.02
CA PRO A 116 40.91 -4.14 5.10
C PRO A 116 41.14 -5.64 5.23
N LYS A 117 41.37 -6.13 6.47
CA LYS A 117 41.44 -7.57 6.76
C LYS A 117 40.12 -8.22 6.35
N GLN A 118 40.17 -9.13 5.39
CA GLN A 118 38.98 -9.81 4.87
C GLN A 118 38.31 -10.65 5.96
N ASN A 119 37.02 -10.43 6.17
CA ASN A 119 36.16 -11.33 6.92
C ASN A 119 35.06 -11.81 5.98
N LEU A 120 35.29 -12.98 5.37
CA LEU A 120 34.44 -13.51 4.29
C LEU A 120 32.96 -13.58 4.67
N VAL A 121 32.63 -13.86 5.94
CA VAL A 121 31.24 -13.94 6.40
C VAL A 121 30.61 -12.55 6.46
N LEU A 122 31.29 -11.57 7.10
CA LEU A 122 30.79 -10.19 7.15
C LEU A 122 30.74 -9.54 5.76
N ASP A 123 31.68 -9.88 4.90
CA ASP A 123 31.74 -9.44 3.51
C ASP A 123 30.60 -10.03 2.66
N ALA A 124 30.22 -11.30 2.90
CA ALA A 124 29.04 -11.90 2.29
C ALA A 124 27.74 -11.24 2.78
N ILE A 125 27.62 -10.95 4.09
CA ILE A 125 26.47 -10.21 4.66
C ILE A 125 26.38 -8.82 4.00
N ASP A 126 27.50 -8.11 3.87
CA ASP A 126 27.53 -6.82 3.19
C ASP A 126 27.09 -6.95 1.74
N LEU A 127 27.62 -7.89 0.96
CA LEU A 127 27.17 -8.09 -0.43
C LEU A 127 25.66 -8.32 -0.53
N VAL A 128 25.09 -9.09 0.41
CA VAL A 128 23.64 -9.36 0.45
C VAL A 128 22.83 -8.10 0.69
N CYS A 129 23.25 -7.24 1.63
CA CYS A 129 22.53 -6.02 2.03
C CYS A 129 22.89 -4.76 1.23
N ASN A 130 24.07 -4.72 0.62
CA ASN A 130 24.64 -3.57 -0.08
C ASN A 130 24.33 -3.65 -1.58
N ALA A 131 23.09 -3.31 -1.94
CA ALA A 131 22.61 -3.37 -3.32
C ALA A 131 23.44 -2.53 -4.31
N ARG A 132 24.01 -1.40 -3.85
CA ARG A 132 24.83 -0.50 -4.68
C ARG A 132 26.30 -0.89 -4.74
N GLY A 133 26.76 -1.73 -3.82
CA GLY A 133 28.16 -2.14 -3.73
C GLY A 133 29.10 -1.07 -3.21
N CYS A 134 28.63 -0.09 -2.46
CA CYS A 134 29.49 0.95 -1.91
C CYS A 134 30.68 0.31 -1.16
N GLY A 135 31.91 0.62 -1.56
CA GLY A 135 33.13 0.03 -1.00
C GLY A 135 33.64 -1.23 -1.70
N TRP A 136 33.02 -1.64 -2.81
CA TRP A 136 33.47 -2.78 -3.63
C TRP A 136 34.08 -2.32 -4.96
N ASP A 137 35.04 -3.09 -5.47
CA ASP A 137 35.77 -2.85 -6.72
C ASP A 137 34.87 -2.57 -7.93
N TRP A 138 33.75 -3.30 -8.04
CA TRP A 138 32.79 -3.14 -9.12
C TRP A 138 31.94 -1.87 -9.06
N SER A 139 31.94 -1.15 -7.94
CA SER A 139 31.15 0.07 -7.74
C SER A 139 31.90 1.35 -8.09
N GLN A 140 33.12 1.25 -8.64
CA GLN A 140 33.92 2.41 -9.00
C GLN A 140 33.17 3.35 -9.96
N GLY A 141 33.19 4.65 -9.64
CA GLY A 141 32.48 5.69 -10.40
C GLY A 141 30.98 5.80 -10.09
N LEU A 142 30.46 5.09 -9.08
CA LEU A 142 29.10 5.29 -8.60
C LEU A 142 28.96 6.69 -7.98
N TYR A 143 27.91 7.42 -8.37
CA TYR A 143 27.60 8.70 -7.76
C TYR A 143 27.00 8.47 -6.38
N ILE A 144 27.66 9.01 -5.35
CA ILE A 144 27.22 8.96 -3.97
C ILE A 144 26.61 10.33 -3.62
N PRO A 145 25.31 10.39 -3.30
CA PRO A 145 24.67 11.61 -2.82
C PRO A 145 25.37 12.19 -1.59
N PRO A 146 25.37 13.53 -1.43
CA PRO A 146 25.91 14.17 -0.24
C PRO A 146 25.08 13.75 0.99
N GLU A 147 25.77 13.49 2.10
CA GLU A 147 25.12 13.14 3.37
C GLU A 147 24.33 14.33 3.92
N THR A 148 23.13 14.06 4.41
CA THR A 148 22.22 15.04 5.01
C THR A 148 22.06 14.89 6.51
N HIS A 149 22.46 13.74 7.07
CA HIS A 149 22.38 13.44 8.50
C HIS A 149 23.69 13.83 9.22
N PRO A 150 23.61 14.19 10.52
CA PRO A 150 24.80 14.48 11.31
C PRO A 150 25.62 13.20 11.52
N THR A 151 26.86 13.17 11.00
CA THR A 151 27.78 12.02 11.10
C THR A 151 28.66 12.04 12.34
N SER A 152 28.57 13.07 13.18
CA SER A 152 29.39 13.26 14.39
C SER A 152 29.20 12.17 15.46
N SER A 153 28.03 11.53 15.48
CA SER A 153 27.72 10.43 16.39
C SER A 153 26.77 9.44 15.73
N ARG A 154 26.99 8.14 15.95
CA ARG A 154 26.10 7.07 15.46
C ARG A 154 24.66 7.25 15.97
N LEU A 155 24.50 7.70 17.21
CA LEU A 155 23.17 7.94 17.79
C LEU A 155 22.50 9.14 17.13
N ALA A 156 23.22 10.26 16.96
CA ALA A 156 22.69 11.45 16.30
C ALA A 156 22.26 11.15 14.85
N PHE A 157 23.09 10.39 14.13
CA PHE A 157 22.80 9.91 12.79
C PHE A 157 21.54 9.04 12.77
N ALA A 158 21.49 7.99 13.60
CA ALA A 158 20.36 7.06 13.65
C ALA A 158 19.05 7.74 14.09
N THR A 159 19.10 8.66 15.06
CA THR A 159 17.93 9.45 15.47
C THR A 159 17.44 10.34 14.33
N SER A 160 18.35 11.03 13.63
CA SER A 160 17.99 11.85 12.47
C SER A 160 17.38 11.02 11.33
N ALA A 161 17.96 9.86 11.03
CA ALA A 161 17.46 8.91 10.04
C ALA A 161 16.07 8.37 10.44
N LEU A 162 15.87 8.00 11.71
CA LEU A 162 14.57 7.53 12.20
C LEU A 162 13.48 8.61 12.06
N VAL A 163 13.77 9.84 12.47
CA VAL A 163 12.84 10.98 12.32
C VAL A 163 12.54 11.24 10.84
N SER A 164 13.55 11.19 9.97
CA SER A 164 13.38 11.28 8.51
C SER A 164 12.45 10.18 7.98
N GLY A 165 12.69 8.92 8.38
CA GLY A 165 11.88 7.77 8.01
C GLY A 165 10.41 7.92 8.42
N LEU A 166 10.16 8.27 9.68
CA LEU A 166 8.81 8.52 10.21
C LEU A 166 8.10 9.67 9.49
N LYS A 167 8.83 10.75 9.17
CA LYS A 167 8.30 11.88 8.38
C LYS A 167 7.85 11.43 6.99
N HIS A 168 8.65 10.63 6.29
CA HIS A 168 8.31 10.16 4.94
C HIS A 168 7.18 9.13 4.96
N ILE A 169 7.10 8.30 6.00
CA ILE A 169 5.96 7.43 6.27
C ILE A 169 4.67 8.25 6.35
N PHE A 170 4.65 9.28 7.21
CA PHE A 170 3.49 10.15 7.38
C PHE A 170 3.12 10.87 6.08
N LEU A 171 4.11 11.46 5.39
CA LEU A 171 3.89 12.16 4.13
C LEU A 171 3.30 11.23 3.06
N SER A 172 3.80 10.00 2.97
CA SER A 172 3.28 9.02 2.00
C SER A 172 1.81 8.66 2.26
N GLY A 173 1.41 8.47 3.53
CA GLY A 173 0.02 8.19 3.90
C GLY A 173 -0.92 9.37 3.66
N ALA A 174 -0.45 10.59 3.96
CA ALA A 174 -1.22 11.81 3.69
C ALA A 174 -1.45 12.03 2.19
N ILE A 175 -0.40 11.91 1.37
CA ILE A 175 -0.52 12.06 -0.09
C ILE A 175 -1.38 10.92 -0.68
N HIS A 176 -1.24 9.69 -0.17
CA HIS A 176 -2.08 8.57 -0.61
C HIS A 176 -3.57 8.80 -0.34
N SER A 177 -3.90 9.40 0.81
CA SER A 177 -5.27 9.79 1.14
C SER A 177 -5.84 10.81 0.13
N VAL A 178 -5.02 11.79 -0.28
CA VAL A 178 -5.38 12.76 -1.32
C VAL A 178 -5.53 12.09 -2.69
N VAL A 179 -4.69 11.12 -3.04
CA VAL A 179 -4.85 10.36 -4.30
C VAL A 179 -6.19 9.61 -4.31
N LYS A 180 -6.54 8.95 -3.21
CA LYS A 180 -7.82 8.23 -3.08
C LYS A 180 -9.03 9.16 -3.18
N SER A 181 -8.95 10.39 -2.67
CA SER A 181 -10.08 11.35 -2.74
C SER A 181 -10.41 11.78 -4.17
N PHE A 182 -9.50 11.63 -5.15
CA PHE A 182 -9.84 11.91 -6.54
C PHE A 182 -10.87 10.95 -7.12
N SER A 183 -10.88 9.68 -6.71
CA SER A 183 -11.89 8.70 -7.17
C SER A 183 -12.07 7.60 -6.13
N PRO A 184 -12.90 7.82 -5.09
CA PRO A 184 -13.04 6.88 -3.97
C PRO A 184 -13.47 5.48 -4.41
N ASP A 185 -14.39 5.38 -5.37
CA ASP A 185 -14.89 4.09 -5.85
C ASP A 185 -13.83 3.32 -6.65
N THR A 186 -13.15 4.01 -7.57
CA THR A 186 -12.14 3.42 -8.46
C THR A 186 -10.87 3.06 -7.71
N PHE A 187 -10.36 3.97 -6.89
CA PHE A 187 -9.09 3.82 -6.20
C PHE A 187 -9.21 3.14 -4.84
N GLY A 188 -10.43 2.93 -4.33
CA GLY A 188 -10.69 2.32 -3.03
C GLY A 188 -11.08 0.84 -3.05
N SER A 189 -11.45 0.24 -4.20
CA SER A 189 -12.09 -1.10 -4.21
C SER A 189 -11.61 -2.07 -5.29
N VAL A 190 -11.69 -1.71 -6.58
CA VAL A 190 -11.52 -2.66 -7.71
C VAL A 190 -10.31 -2.33 -8.60
N GLY A 191 -9.77 -1.11 -8.50
CA GLY A 191 -8.79 -0.59 -9.45
C GLY A 191 -9.48 0.02 -10.68
N GLY A 192 -8.78 0.92 -11.36
CA GLY A 192 -9.28 1.54 -12.58
C GLY A 192 -8.41 2.69 -13.06
N THR A 193 -8.89 3.42 -14.06
CA THR A 193 -8.06 4.40 -14.77
C THR A 193 -7.97 5.74 -14.04
N ILE A 194 -6.83 6.41 -14.16
CA ILE A 194 -6.65 7.79 -13.68
C ILE A 194 -7.21 8.84 -14.65
N PHE A 195 -7.61 8.41 -15.85
CA PHE A 195 -8.19 9.26 -16.88
C PHE A 195 -9.70 9.31 -16.72
N ASP A 196 -10.23 10.46 -16.33
CA ASP A 196 -11.68 10.65 -16.20
C ASP A 196 -12.31 11.02 -17.55
N ASP A 197 -13.09 10.10 -18.09
CA ASP A 197 -13.76 10.28 -19.37
C ASP A 197 -14.89 11.32 -19.34
N SER A 198 -15.40 11.69 -18.15
CA SER A 198 -16.41 12.74 -18.00
C SER A 198 -15.84 14.15 -18.18
N LEU A 199 -14.52 14.32 -18.08
CA LEU A 199 -13.86 15.62 -18.21
C LEU A 199 -13.42 15.90 -19.66
N PRO A 200 -13.43 17.18 -20.08
CA PRO A 200 -12.78 17.62 -21.31
C PRO A 200 -11.29 17.23 -21.34
N PRO A 201 -10.68 17.00 -22.53
CA PRO A 201 -9.33 16.44 -22.63
C PRO A 201 -8.26 17.19 -21.81
N HIS A 202 -8.26 18.52 -21.83
CA HIS A 202 -7.26 19.30 -21.09
C HIS A 202 -7.38 19.15 -19.57
N LEU A 203 -8.61 19.12 -19.02
CA LEU A 203 -8.83 18.88 -17.58
C LEU A 203 -8.56 17.44 -17.19
N ARG A 204 -8.87 16.49 -18.07
CA ARG A 204 -8.56 15.06 -17.87
C ARG A 204 -7.07 14.83 -17.70
N TYR A 205 -6.24 15.36 -18.60
CA TYR A 205 -4.79 15.21 -18.53
C TYR A 205 -4.15 16.06 -17.43
N LEU A 206 -4.75 17.20 -17.07
CA LEU A 206 -4.34 17.97 -15.91
C LEU A 206 -4.56 17.16 -14.62
N ARG A 207 -5.76 16.61 -14.42
CA ARG A 207 -6.11 15.76 -13.28
C ARG A 207 -5.20 14.53 -13.20
N SER A 208 -5.01 13.82 -14.31
CA SER A 208 -4.14 12.62 -14.33
C SER A 208 -2.69 12.98 -14.01
N SER A 209 -2.19 14.12 -14.48
CA SER A 209 -0.83 14.60 -14.21
C SER A 209 -0.62 15.02 -12.76
N ILE A 210 -1.64 15.60 -12.12
CA ILE A 210 -1.64 15.86 -10.67
C ILE A 210 -1.53 14.53 -9.92
N ILE A 211 -2.41 13.56 -10.22
CA ILE A 211 -2.38 12.22 -9.61
C ILE A 211 -1.00 11.56 -9.81
N ALA A 212 -0.47 11.57 -11.03
CA ALA A 212 0.82 10.96 -11.35
C ALA A 212 1.98 11.58 -10.57
N THR A 213 1.95 12.91 -10.40
CA THR A 213 2.95 13.64 -9.60
C THR A 213 2.85 13.28 -8.12
N LEU A 214 1.64 13.23 -7.56
CA LEU A 214 1.40 12.80 -6.18
C LEU A 214 1.88 11.35 -5.97
N CYS A 215 1.59 10.44 -6.90
CA CYS A 215 2.10 9.07 -6.86
C CYS A 215 3.64 9.00 -6.91
N ALA A 216 4.30 9.86 -7.70
CA ALA A 216 5.75 9.92 -7.71
C ALA A 216 6.33 10.34 -6.35
N PHE A 217 5.68 11.29 -5.65
CA PHE A 217 6.07 11.67 -4.28
C PHE A 217 5.80 10.55 -3.26
N ILE A 218 4.70 9.79 -3.40
CA ILE A 218 4.46 8.59 -2.59
C ILE A 218 5.61 7.59 -2.77
N SER A 219 5.97 7.26 -4.02
CA SER A 219 7.08 6.33 -4.31
C SER A 219 8.41 6.83 -3.74
N TYR A 220 8.72 8.12 -3.92
CA TYR A 220 9.90 8.75 -3.33
C TYR A 220 9.94 8.59 -1.80
N SER A 221 8.84 8.94 -1.12
CA SER A 221 8.76 8.87 0.34
C SER A 221 8.83 7.44 0.85
N LEU A 222 8.16 6.48 0.22
CA LEU A 222 8.23 5.07 0.63
C LEU A 222 9.63 4.48 0.45
N ILE A 223 10.29 4.74 -0.68
CA ILE A 223 11.66 4.26 -0.91
C ILE A 223 12.61 4.89 0.11
N LYS A 224 12.45 6.19 0.38
CA LYS A 224 13.26 6.89 1.38
C LYS A 224 13.02 6.32 2.78
N ALA A 225 11.77 6.18 3.22
CA ALA A 225 11.44 5.63 4.53
C ALA A 225 12.03 4.22 4.74
N ASN A 226 11.87 3.33 3.76
CA ASN A 226 12.44 1.97 3.83
C ASN A 226 13.97 1.99 3.95
N TYR A 227 14.63 2.89 3.21
CA TYR A 227 16.08 3.04 3.28
C TYR A 227 16.53 3.52 4.68
N GLU A 228 15.89 4.57 5.20
CA GLU A 228 16.22 5.17 6.51
C GLU A 228 16.07 4.15 7.65
N ILE A 229 14.98 3.36 7.66
CA ILE A 229 14.77 2.29 8.65
C ILE A 229 15.88 1.24 8.56
N THR A 230 16.24 0.84 7.34
CA THR A 230 17.34 -0.13 7.11
C THR A 230 18.66 0.43 7.64
N VAL A 231 18.93 1.71 7.41
CA VAL A 231 20.14 2.39 7.87
C VAL A 231 20.20 2.47 9.41
N VAL A 232 19.08 2.74 10.08
CA VAL A 232 19.00 2.71 11.55
C VAL A 232 19.40 1.34 12.10
N ILE A 233 18.89 0.25 11.49
CA ILE A 233 19.26 -1.13 11.84
C ILE A 233 20.76 -1.36 11.61
N CYS A 234 21.28 -0.97 10.44
CA CYS A 234 22.70 -1.07 10.11
C CYS A 234 23.62 -0.37 11.12
N VAL A 235 23.28 0.86 11.52
CA VAL A 235 24.13 1.68 12.39
C VAL A 235 24.01 1.27 13.86
N LEU A 236 22.80 0.95 14.35
CA LEU A 236 22.59 0.64 15.77
C LEU A 236 22.85 -0.83 16.10
N ILE A 237 22.35 -1.76 15.29
CA ILE A 237 22.44 -3.20 15.55
C ILE A 237 23.75 -3.75 15.00
N PHE A 238 24.05 -3.49 13.73
CA PHE A 238 25.25 -4.01 13.08
C PHE A 238 26.49 -3.12 13.28
N ARG A 239 26.36 -2.00 14.00
CA ARG A 239 27.44 -1.06 14.34
C ARG A 239 28.23 -0.55 13.13
N GLN A 240 27.60 -0.50 11.95
CA GLN A 240 28.21 0.07 10.74
C GLN A 240 28.53 1.55 10.95
N HIS A 241 29.56 2.04 10.27
CA HIS A 241 29.92 3.45 10.30
C HIS A 241 28.94 4.25 9.43
N PRO A 242 28.49 5.46 9.82
CA PRO A 242 27.57 6.27 9.01
C PRO A 242 27.98 6.44 7.53
N ASP A 243 29.27 6.60 7.26
CA ASP A 243 29.81 6.73 5.88
C ASP A 243 29.57 5.49 4.99
N GLN A 244 29.28 4.33 5.59
CA GLN A 244 28.96 3.09 4.87
C GLN A 244 27.48 3.05 4.44
N CYS A 245 26.65 3.97 4.93
CA CYS A 245 25.23 4.07 4.67
C CYS A 245 24.86 5.40 3.97
N PRO A 246 25.49 5.76 2.83
CA PRO A 246 25.26 7.06 2.22
C PRO A 246 23.84 7.18 1.64
N PRO A 247 23.28 8.38 1.43
CA PRO A 247 21.88 8.51 1.01
C PRO A 247 21.59 7.85 -0.35
N LEU A 248 20.36 7.34 -0.53
CA LEU A 248 19.96 6.58 -1.72
C LEU A 248 19.51 7.46 -2.90
N ILE A 249 18.90 8.62 -2.60
CA ILE A 249 18.22 9.50 -3.57
C ILE A 249 18.73 10.93 -3.36
N ASP A 250 18.96 11.67 -4.46
CA ASP A 250 19.37 13.08 -4.45
C ASP A 250 18.38 13.98 -5.23
N SER A 251 17.35 14.47 -4.54
CA SER A 251 16.42 15.51 -5.04
C SER A 251 16.05 15.39 -6.55
N PRO A 252 15.32 14.34 -6.97
CA PRO A 252 15.10 14.03 -8.40
C PRO A 252 14.48 15.18 -9.22
N TRP A 253 13.63 15.98 -8.60
CA TRP A 253 13.00 17.16 -9.19
C TRP A 253 13.98 18.28 -9.57
N ARG A 254 15.25 18.22 -9.15
CA ARG A 254 16.30 19.16 -9.58
C ARG A 254 17.02 18.74 -10.85
N ALA A 255 16.67 17.59 -11.44
CA ALA A 255 17.31 17.10 -12.66
C ALA A 255 17.08 18.05 -13.84
N THR A 256 18.17 18.38 -14.55
CA THR A 256 18.12 19.16 -15.79
C THR A 256 18.28 18.30 -17.05
N SER A 257 18.42 16.99 -16.87
CA SER A 257 18.47 16.01 -17.95
C SER A 257 17.92 14.66 -17.48
N LEU A 258 17.38 13.85 -18.40
CA LEU A 258 16.97 12.48 -18.13
C LEU A 258 18.15 11.62 -17.66
N ARG A 259 19.34 11.87 -18.22
CA ARG A 259 20.57 11.24 -17.75
C ARG A 259 20.83 11.56 -16.27
N GLU A 260 20.77 12.83 -15.87
CA GLU A 260 20.99 13.23 -14.47
C GLU A 260 19.94 12.60 -13.55
N PHE A 261 18.66 12.61 -13.97
CA PHE A 261 17.55 12.02 -13.23
C PHE A 261 17.81 10.55 -12.92
N TRP A 262 18.01 9.70 -13.93
CA TRP A 262 18.09 8.25 -13.75
C TRP A 262 19.46 7.73 -13.30
N SER A 263 20.55 8.43 -13.61
CA SER A 263 21.90 7.93 -13.31
C SER A 263 22.51 8.47 -12.02
N ARG A 264 21.98 9.58 -11.47
CA ARG A 264 22.52 10.23 -10.26
C ARG A 264 21.45 10.41 -9.18
N ARG A 265 20.33 11.03 -9.54
CA ARG A 265 19.35 11.54 -8.57
C ARG A 265 18.35 10.51 -8.10
N TRP A 266 17.83 9.68 -8.99
CA TRP A 266 16.94 8.57 -8.66
C TRP A 266 17.71 7.39 -8.04
N HIS A 267 17.00 6.48 -7.35
CA HIS A 267 17.65 5.39 -6.64
C HIS A 267 18.52 4.53 -7.57
N GLN A 268 19.74 4.21 -7.13
CA GLN A 268 20.68 3.40 -7.92
C GLN A 268 20.73 1.92 -7.49
N GLY A 269 19.85 1.48 -6.57
CA GLY A 269 19.89 0.14 -5.98
C GLY A 269 19.73 -1.02 -6.98
N PHE A 270 18.98 -0.84 -8.07
CA PHE A 270 18.76 -1.86 -9.10
C PHE A 270 19.60 -1.64 -10.36
N ARG A 271 20.40 -0.57 -10.41
CA ARG A 271 21.14 -0.15 -11.62
C ARG A 271 21.98 -1.29 -12.20
N ARG A 272 22.73 -1.99 -11.35
CA ARG A 272 23.63 -3.07 -11.78
C ARG A 272 22.87 -4.24 -12.39
N ILE A 273 21.76 -4.64 -11.78
CA ILE A 273 20.91 -5.74 -12.27
C ILE A 273 20.29 -5.38 -13.62
N PHE A 274 19.77 -4.17 -13.78
CA PHE A 274 19.19 -3.73 -15.05
C PHE A 274 20.23 -3.68 -16.18
N ILE A 275 21.43 -3.17 -15.88
CA ILE A 275 22.55 -3.18 -16.83
C ILE A 275 22.94 -4.62 -17.16
N PHE A 276 22.97 -5.52 -16.19
CA PHE A 276 23.33 -6.91 -16.42
C PHE A 276 22.29 -7.67 -17.27
N LEU A 277 21.01 -7.62 -16.89
CA LEU A 277 19.94 -8.40 -17.52
C LEU A 277 19.53 -7.85 -18.90
N GLY A 278 19.49 -6.53 -19.06
CA GLY A 278 19.01 -5.91 -20.30
C GLY A 278 20.09 -5.14 -21.03
N GLY A 279 20.88 -4.33 -20.30
CA GLY A 279 21.87 -3.45 -20.92
C GLY A 279 23.00 -4.20 -21.64
N LYS A 280 23.66 -5.15 -21.00
CA LYS A 280 24.77 -5.91 -21.59
C LYS A 280 24.33 -6.70 -22.82
N PRO A 281 23.25 -7.51 -22.78
CA PRO A 281 22.80 -8.26 -23.96
C PRO A 281 22.46 -7.34 -25.15
N LEU A 282 21.67 -6.29 -24.93
CA LEU A 282 21.31 -5.39 -26.03
C LEU A 282 22.46 -4.51 -26.49
N SER A 283 23.47 -4.27 -25.63
CA SER A 283 24.69 -3.58 -26.03
C SER A 283 25.56 -4.42 -26.96
N LEU A 284 25.50 -5.75 -26.88
CA LEU A 284 26.20 -6.64 -27.82
C LEU A 284 25.58 -6.56 -29.23
N LEU A 285 24.26 -6.37 -29.29
CA LEU A 285 23.52 -6.32 -30.56
C LEU A 285 23.50 -4.93 -31.21
N PHE A 286 23.32 -3.87 -30.41
CA PHE A 286 23.06 -2.51 -30.91
C PHE A 286 23.99 -1.45 -30.29
N GLY A 287 25.13 -1.88 -29.75
CA GLY A 287 26.12 -0.99 -29.14
C GLY A 287 25.56 -0.16 -27.98
N ARG A 288 26.12 1.04 -27.78
CA ARG A 288 25.80 1.88 -26.62
C ARG A 288 24.31 2.28 -26.54
N ILE A 289 23.64 2.45 -27.67
CA ILE A 289 22.20 2.79 -27.73
C ILE A 289 21.38 1.60 -27.21
N GLY A 290 21.67 0.40 -27.71
CA GLY A 290 21.08 -0.84 -27.22
C GLY A 290 21.26 -1.02 -25.72
N GLY A 291 22.45 -0.71 -25.20
CA GLY A 291 22.72 -0.82 -23.77
C GLY A 291 21.84 0.10 -22.89
N VAL A 292 21.58 1.32 -23.33
CA VAL A 292 20.69 2.25 -22.60
C VAL A 292 19.25 1.74 -22.65
N ILE A 293 18.75 1.45 -23.85
CA ILE A 293 17.36 1.01 -24.04
C ILE A 293 17.09 -0.31 -23.30
N GLY A 294 18.01 -1.28 -23.41
CA GLY A 294 17.88 -2.58 -22.74
C GLY A 294 17.86 -2.50 -21.23
N THR A 295 18.65 -1.59 -20.63
CA THR A 295 18.62 -1.34 -19.19
C THR A 295 17.22 -0.93 -18.73
N PHE A 296 16.56 -0.03 -19.46
CA PHE A 296 15.23 0.42 -19.11
C PHE A 296 14.14 -0.61 -19.42
N LEU A 297 14.24 -1.37 -20.51
CA LEU A 297 13.31 -2.46 -20.79
C LEU A 297 13.33 -3.52 -19.68
N ALA A 298 14.53 -3.92 -19.21
CA ALA A 298 14.65 -4.82 -18.06
C ALA A 298 13.97 -4.27 -16.80
N SER A 299 14.05 -2.95 -16.58
CA SER A 299 13.32 -2.28 -15.50
C SER A 299 11.80 -2.40 -15.69
N GLY A 300 11.29 -2.15 -16.89
CA GLY A 300 9.87 -2.26 -17.22
C GLY A 300 9.31 -3.67 -17.01
N PHE A 301 10.05 -4.71 -17.41
CA PHE A 301 9.67 -6.10 -17.13
C PHE A 301 9.60 -6.40 -15.64
N ILE A 302 10.58 -5.94 -14.86
CA ILE A 302 10.57 -6.15 -13.40
C ILE A 302 9.36 -5.47 -12.75
N HIS A 303 9.02 -4.25 -13.17
CA HIS A 303 7.82 -3.57 -12.66
C HIS A 303 6.52 -4.27 -13.08
N HIS A 304 6.43 -4.82 -14.30
CA HIS A 304 5.28 -5.61 -14.71
C HIS A 304 5.13 -6.88 -13.88
N PHE A 305 6.20 -7.66 -13.73
CA PHE A 305 6.16 -8.88 -12.93
C PHE A 305 5.84 -8.60 -11.45
N ALA A 306 6.24 -7.44 -10.93
CA ALA A 306 5.88 -6.98 -9.59
C ALA A 306 4.37 -6.72 -9.41
N LEU A 307 3.63 -6.43 -10.49
CA LEU A 307 2.18 -6.18 -10.45
C LEU A 307 1.34 -7.45 -10.56
N LEU A 308 1.86 -8.52 -11.17
CA LEU A 308 1.12 -9.78 -11.33
C LEU A 308 0.55 -10.38 -10.04
N PRO A 309 1.21 -10.25 -8.86
CA PRO A 309 0.61 -10.68 -7.59
C PRO A 309 -0.61 -9.87 -7.15
N ILE A 310 -0.77 -8.65 -7.65
CA ILE A 310 -1.93 -7.79 -7.37
C ILE A 310 -3.00 -8.02 -8.43
N ASP A 311 -2.61 -7.96 -9.71
CA ASP A 311 -3.47 -8.20 -10.86
C ASP A 311 -2.74 -9.04 -11.92
N PRO A 312 -3.05 -10.35 -12.02
CA PRO A 312 -2.51 -11.23 -13.04
C PRO A 312 -2.86 -10.83 -14.47
N SER A 313 -3.92 -10.03 -14.66
CA SER A 313 -4.37 -9.54 -15.97
C SER A 313 -3.75 -8.20 -16.36
N SER A 314 -2.85 -7.65 -15.54
CA SER A 314 -2.25 -6.35 -15.77
C SER A 314 -1.57 -6.24 -17.14
N GLU A 315 -1.83 -5.14 -17.84
CA GLU A 315 -1.33 -4.95 -19.20
C GLU A 315 0.18 -4.67 -19.21
N MET A 316 0.98 -5.60 -19.73
CA MET A 316 2.44 -5.52 -19.76
C MET A 316 2.99 -4.22 -20.36
N TRP A 317 2.36 -3.73 -21.45
CA TRP A 317 2.83 -2.55 -22.17
C TRP A 317 2.81 -1.29 -21.30
N ARG A 318 1.93 -1.19 -20.29
CA ARG A 318 1.84 -0.04 -19.38
C ARG A 318 3.04 0.12 -18.46
N MET A 319 3.85 -0.91 -18.32
CA MET A 319 5.15 -0.82 -17.64
C MET A 319 6.28 -0.81 -18.67
N VAL A 320 6.31 -1.79 -19.59
CA VAL A 320 7.44 -1.96 -20.50
C VAL A 320 7.65 -0.75 -21.42
N LEU A 321 6.56 -0.19 -21.99
CA LEU A 321 6.66 0.94 -22.90
C LEU A 321 7.13 2.22 -22.17
N PRO A 322 6.49 2.70 -21.09
CA PRO A 322 6.95 3.90 -20.39
C PRO A 322 8.40 3.83 -19.92
N PHE A 323 8.82 2.70 -19.36
CA PHE A 323 10.22 2.52 -18.98
C PHE A 323 11.13 2.54 -20.21
N GLY A 324 10.82 1.80 -21.28
CA GLY A 324 11.58 1.82 -22.53
C GLY A 324 11.73 3.23 -23.11
N MET A 325 10.68 4.05 -23.01
CA MET A 325 10.68 5.44 -23.45
C MET A 325 11.58 6.35 -22.61
N MET A 326 11.92 6.01 -21.37
CA MET A 326 12.98 6.71 -20.62
C MET A 326 14.35 6.51 -21.30
N GLY A 327 14.62 5.29 -21.78
CA GLY A 327 15.84 4.98 -22.52
C GLY A 327 15.90 5.71 -23.87
N ILE A 328 14.80 5.71 -24.62
CA ILE A 328 14.68 6.44 -25.89
C ILE A 328 14.84 7.95 -25.65
N GLY A 329 14.20 8.50 -24.61
CA GLY A 329 14.33 9.90 -24.24
C GLY A 329 15.78 10.31 -23.97
N MET A 330 16.57 9.44 -23.31
CA MET A 330 18.01 9.68 -23.10
C MET A 330 18.83 9.64 -24.40
N VAL A 331 18.44 8.80 -25.36
CA VAL A 331 19.09 8.73 -26.68
C VAL A 331 18.77 9.99 -27.49
N ILE A 332 17.51 10.41 -27.51
CA ILE A 332 17.05 11.66 -28.14
C ILE A 332 17.76 12.85 -27.51
N GLU A 333 17.76 12.95 -26.17
CA GLU A 333 18.44 14.00 -25.43
C GLU A 333 19.91 14.08 -25.85
N ARG A 334 20.61 12.95 -25.98
CA ARG A 334 22.01 12.96 -26.44
C ARG A 334 22.17 13.43 -27.89
N ALA A 335 21.24 13.07 -28.77
CA ALA A 335 21.31 13.44 -30.19
C ALA A 335 20.99 14.92 -30.43
N VAL A 336 20.05 15.48 -29.66
CA VAL A 336 19.61 16.87 -29.77
C VAL A 336 20.54 17.82 -29.00
N SER A 337 21.11 17.37 -27.88
CA SER A 337 21.86 18.22 -26.95
C SER A 337 23.35 18.31 -27.27
N GLY A 338 23.67 19.00 -28.36
CA GLY A 338 24.81 19.91 -28.34
C GLY A 338 24.47 21.11 -27.44
N ASN A 339 24.74 21.00 -26.13
CA ASN A 339 24.56 22.05 -25.10
C ASN A 339 23.14 22.62 -24.82
N LYS A 340 22.11 22.31 -25.63
CA LYS A 340 20.78 22.96 -25.53
C LYS A 340 19.83 22.49 -24.42
N THR A 341 20.12 21.41 -23.69
CA THR A 341 19.27 20.92 -22.57
C THR A 341 19.90 21.13 -21.20
N ARG A 342 20.58 22.26 -20.97
CA ARG A 342 21.09 22.63 -19.64
C ARG A 342 20.25 23.75 -19.04
N GLY A 343 20.19 23.81 -17.71
CA GLY A 343 19.43 24.81 -16.99
C GLY A 343 17.92 24.59 -17.10
N TRP A 344 17.15 25.68 -17.15
CA TRP A 344 15.69 25.64 -17.04
C TRP A 344 15.01 24.86 -18.18
N MET A 345 15.48 25.01 -19.43
CA MET A 345 14.93 24.28 -20.58
C MET A 345 15.14 22.77 -20.45
N GLY A 346 16.31 22.36 -19.95
CA GLY A 346 16.61 20.96 -19.66
C GLY A 346 15.73 20.41 -18.54
N TRP A 347 15.46 21.23 -17.53
CA TRP A 347 14.53 20.89 -16.45
C TRP A 347 13.11 20.67 -16.98
N VAL A 348 12.57 21.59 -17.80
CA VAL A 348 11.25 21.43 -18.43
C VAL A 348 11.19 20.17 -19.26
N TRP A 349 12.16 19.96 -20.15
CA TRP A 349 12.27 18.74 -20.95
C TRP A 349 12.21 17.48 -20.09
N THR A 350 13.02 17.44 -19.03
CA THR A 350 13.13 16.27 -18.15
C THR A 350 11.81 16.01 -17.42
N MET A 351 11.24 17.05 -16.79
CA MET A 351 10.01 16.90 -16.01
C MET A 351 8.80 16.58 -16.90
N CYS A 352 8.68 17.22 -18.06
CA CYS A 352 7.62 16.91 -19.02
C CYS A 352 7.72 15.48 -19.54
N TRP A 353 8.92 14.99 -19.87
CA TRP A 353 9.13 13.62 -20.35
C TRP A 353 8.80 12.58 -19.28
N VAL A 354 9.31 12.79 -18.06
CA VAL A 354 9.03 11.90 -16.92
C VAL A 354 7.54 11.90 -16.59
N LEU A 355 6.88 13.05 -16.62
CA LEU A 355 5.45 13.17 -16.32
C LEU A 355 4.58 12.52 -17.41
N LEU A 356 4.91 12.72 -18.69
CA LEU A 356 4.17 12.13 -19.82
C LEU A 356 4.12 10.60 -19.70
N TRP A 357 5.28 9.96 -19.58
CA TRP A 357 5.36 8.51 -19.46
C TRP A 357 4.96 8.02 -18.06
N GLY A 358 5.16 8.86 -17.04
CA GLY A 358 4.69 8.63 -15.68
C GLY A 358 3.16 8.49 -15.60
N ASN A 359 2.40 9.26 -16.37
CA ASN A 359 0.94 9.11 -16.44
C ASN A 359 0.53 7.69 -16.88
N VAL A 360 1.16 7.16 -17.94
CA VAL A 360 0.85 5.81 -18.46
C VAL A 360 1.19 4.73 -17.42
N MET A 361 2.33 4.88 -16.75
CA MET A 361 2.78 3.96 -15.70
C MET A 361 1.83 4.00 -14.49
N VAL A 362 1.50 5.19 -14.00
CA VAL A 362 0.60 5.37 -12.86
C VAL A 362 -0.82 4.88 -13.17
N ASP A 363 -1.29 5.07 -14.41
CA ASP A 363 -2.56 4.48 -14.86
C ASP A 363 -2.53 2.94 -14.81
N GLY A 364 -1.40 2.33 -15.20
CA GLY A 364 -1.21 0.88 -15.05
C GLY A 364 -1.27 0.42 -13.60
N TRP A 365 -0.67 1.17 -12.66
CA TRP A 365 -0.76 0.88 -11.22
C TRP A 365 -2.18 1.03 -10.69
N ALA A 366 -2.88 2.08 -11.09
CA ALA A 366 -4.25 2.34 -10.67
C ALA A 366 -5.20 1.23 -11.16
N ARG A 367 -5.07 0.81 -12.43
CA ARG A 367 -5.85 -0.28 -13.04
C ARG A 367 -5.60 -1.62 -12.36
N ALA A 368 -4.34 -1.90 -12.02
CA ALA A 368 -3.96 -3.10 -11.26
C ALA A 368 -4.45 -3.07 -9.79
N GLY A 369 -5.15 -2.02 -9.34
CA GLY A 369 -5.68 -1.92 -7.98
C GLY A 369 -4.66 -1.55 -6.92
N MET A 370 -3.47 -1.07 -7.29
CA MET A 370 -2.39 -0.72 -6.37
C MET A 370 -2.79 0.39 -5.37
N PHE A 371 -3.80 1.21 -5.70
CA PHE A 371 -4.28 2.29 -4.83
C PHE A 371 -5.26 1.81 -3.75
N GLY A 372 -5.92 0.65 -3.95
CA GLY A 372 -7.02 0.15 -3.10
C GLY A 372 -6.61 -0.40 -1.74
N GLY A 373 -5.34 -0.80 -1.57
CA GLY A 373 -4.83 -1.20 -0.27
C GLY A 373 -4.71 0.02 0.67
N PRO A 374 -5.08 -0.07 1.96
CA PRO A 374 -4.51 0.84 2.92
C PRO A 374 -3.01 0.57 2.98
N SER A 375 -2.19 1.61 2.98
CA SER A 375 -0.80 1.40 3.41
C SER A 375 -0.85 0.85 4.84
N VAL A 376 0.11 0.02 5.25
CA VAL A 376 0.27 -0.44 6.66
C VAL A 376 0.33 0.76 7.64
N LEU A 377 0.46 1.99 7.11
CA LEU A 377 0.61 3.26 7.78
C LEU A 377 -0.63 4.16 7.66
N ASP A 378 -1.67 3.78 6.91
CA ASP A 378 -2.91 4.56 6.78
C ASP A 378 -3.65 4.65 8.12
N SER A 379 -3.53 3.61 8.97
CA SER A 379 -4.08 3.60 10.34
C SER A 379 -3.35 4.56 11.29
N ALA A 380 -2.12 4.96 10.95
CA ALA A 380 -1.27 5.84 11.75
C ALA A 380 -1.30 7.31 11.28
N THR A 381 -2.07 7.62 10.24
CA THR A 381 -2.14 8.97 9.66
C THR A 381 -3.39 9.71 10.17
N PRO A 382 -3.29 10.64 11.14
CA PRO A 382 -4.44 11.35 11.71
C PRO A 382 -5.24 12.19 10.71
N ILE A 383 -4.70 12.46 9.51
CA ILE A 383 -5.35 13.28 8.46
C ILE A 383 -6.35 12.48 7.61
N ARG A 384 -6.24 11.15 7.56
CA ARG A 384 -7.08 10.31 6.68
C ARG A 384 -8.56 10.48 6.97
N GLN A 385 -8.94 10.38 8.24
CA GLN A 385 -10.34 10.48 8.65
C GLN A 385 -10.93 11.85 8.22
N PRO A 386 -10.35 13.02 8.59
CA PRO A 386 -10.86 14.32 8.12
C PRO A 386 -11.07 14.45 6.61
N ILE A 387 -10.17 13.92 5.78
CA ILE A 387 -10.30 13.98 4.30
C ILE A 387 -11.46 13.11 3.82
N GLU A 388 -11.56 11.86 4.29
CA GLU A 388 -12.67 10.96 3.95
C GLU A 388 -14.01 11.57 4.34
N TRP A 389 -14.07 12.27 5.48
CA TRP A 389 -15.25 13.00 5.92
C TRP A 389 -15.62 14.17 5.01
N LEU A 390 -14.68 15.02 4.60
CA LEU A 390 -14.96 16.14 3.67
C LEU A 390 -15.58 15.64 2.38
N VAL A 391 -14.96 14.63 1.76
CA VAL A 391 -15.41 14.08 0.48
C VAL A 391 -16.80 13.44 0.63
N THR A 392 -16.99 12.64 1.67
CA THR A 392 -18.29 11.98 1.93
C THR A 392 -19.38 13.02 2.22
N PHE A 393 -19.05 14.05 3.00
CA PHE A 393 -19.99 15.10 3.36
C PHE A 393 -20.39 15.95 2.15
N ASP A 394 -19.44 16.39 1.34
CA ASP A 394 -19.75 17.15 0.12
C ASP A 394 -20.58 16.31 -0.85
N TRP A 395 -20.29 15.02 -0.96
CA TRP A 395 -21.13 14.09 -1.71
C TRP A 395 -22.55 14.00 -1.15
N LEU A 396 -22.73 13.77 0.17
CA LEU A 396 -24.05 13.71 0.80
C LEU A 396 -24.85 15.00 0.61
N VAL A 397 -24.20 16.16 0.75
CA VAL A 397 -24.82 17.47 0.52
C VAL A 397 -25.27 17.60 -0.94
N SER A 398 -24.48 17.11 -1.89
CA SER A 398 -24.78 17.18 -3.34
C SER A 398 -25.99 16.35 -3.78
N LEU A 399 -26.43 15.36 -2.98
CA LEU A 399 -27.56 14.51 -3.36
C LEU A 399 -28.86 15.33 -3.49
N PRO A 400 -29.75 15.02 -4.45
CA PRO A 400 -30.95 15.80 -4.72
C PRO A 400 -32.09 15.56 -3.73
N HIS A 401 -31.86 14.79 -2.66
CA HIS A 401 -32.89 14.45 -1.68
C HIS A 401 -33.21 15.64 -0.77
N GLU A 402 -34.51 15.84 -0.52
CA GLU A 402 -35.02 16.89 0.38
C GLU A 402 -34.57 16.68 1.82
N HIS A 403 -34.73 15.44 2.33
CA HIS A 403 -34.33 15.06 3.69
C HIS A 403 -33.13 14.12 3.63
N LYS A 404 -32.03 14.51 4.29
CA LYS A 404 -30.79 13.73 4.38
C LYS A 404 -30.50 13.44 5.84
N ILE A 405 -30.81 12.23 6.29
CA ILE A 405 -30.65 11.84 7.69
C ILE A 405 -29.42 10.95 7.82
N VAL A 406 -28.55 11.29 8.77
CA VAL A 406 -27.26 10.62 8.98
C VAL A 406 -27.12 10.25 10.45
N ILE A 407 -26.64 9.04 10.72
CA ILE A 407 -26.12 8.64 12.03
C ILE A 407 -24.66 8.25 11.88
N ALA A 408 -23.89 8.35 12.96
CA ALA A 408 -22.55 7.78 12.98
C ALA A 408 -22.59 6.24 13.11
N GLY A 409 -21.43 5.62 12.93
CA GLY A 409 -21.22 4.20 13.13
C GLY A 409 -19.89 3.91 13.82
N ASN A 410 -19.61 2.62 14.02
CA ASN A 410 -18.48 2.16 14.83
C ASN A 410 -17.09 2.46 14.25
N HIS A 411 -16.99 2.89 13.00
CA HIS A 411 -15.74 3.33 12.37
C HIS A 411 -15.51 4.85 12.47
N ASN A 412 -16.47 5.59 13.00
CA ASN A 412 -16.46 7.06 13.04
C ASN A 412 -15.82 7.60 14.34
N THR A 413 -14.62 7.11 14.69
CA THR A 413 -13.90 7.52 15.91
C THR A 413 -13.63 9.02 16.00
N TYR A 414 -13.45 9.68 14.86
CA TYR A 414 -13.26 11.13 14.80
C TYR A 414 -14.45 11.92 15.38
N LEU A 415 -15.69 11.42 15.25
CA LEU A 415 -16.87 12.10 15.81
C LEU A 415 -16.93 12.06 17.35
N GLN A 416 -16.04 11.30 18.00
CA GLN A 416 -15.88 11.33 19.44
C GLN A 416 -14.87 12.39 19.91
N THR A 417 -14.18 13.10 19.01
CA THR A 417 -13.29 14.22 19.35
C THR A 417 -14.01 15.57 19.30
N VAL A 418 -13.44 16.59 19.94
CA VAL A 418 -13.99 17.96 19.94
C VAL A 418 -14.05 18.51 18.51
N GLU A 419 -13.02 18.27 17.72
CA GLU A 419 -12.93 18.70 16.33
C GLU A 419 -13.99 18.01 15.47
N GLY A 420 -14.15 16.69 15.55
CA GLY A 420 -15.19 15.98 14.79
C GLY A 420 -16.60 16.44 15.16
N ARG A 421 -16.85 16.75 16.44
CA ARG A 421 -18.14 17.29 16.91
C ARG A 421 -18.45 18.66 16.31
N SER A 422 -17.44 19.51 16.10
CA SER A 422 -17.64 20.81 15.45
C SER A 422 -18.17 20.69 14.01
N TRP A 423 -17.86 19.59 13.32
CA TRP A 423 -18.30 19.36 11.94
C TRP A 423 -19.78 19.03 11.83
N VAL A 424 -20.34 18.39 12.87
CA VAL A 424 -21.78 18.11 12.93
C VAL A 424 -22.60 19.40 12.84
N HIS A 425 -22.11 20.50 13.41
CA HIS A 425 -22.76 21.81 13.28
C HIS A 425 -22.75 22.28 11.81
N THR A 426 -21.61 22.22 11.14
CA THR A 426 -21.48 22.56 9.71
C THR A 426 -22.36 21.67 8.82
N TRP A 427 -22.55 20.40 9.19
CA TRP A 427 -23.43 19.49 8.46
C TRP A 427 -24.89 19.90 8.55
N ARG A 428 -25.33 20.27 9.75
CA ARG A 428 -26.69 20.78 9.99
C ARG A 428 -26.95 22.07 9.19
N GLU A 429 -25.98 22.98 9.14
CA GLU A 429 -26.07 24.21 8.35
C GLU A 429 -26.21 23.96 6.83
N ARG A 430 -25.69 22.84 6.32
CA ARG A 430 -25.77 22.46 4.90
C ARG A 430 -26.89 21.46 4.60
N GLY A 431 -27.88 21.33 5.50
CA GLY A 431 -29.09 20.55 5.26
C GLY A 431 -28.98 19.06 5.55
N ILE A 432 -27.98 18.62 6.33
CA ILE A 432 -27.89 17.25 6.85
C ILE A 432 -28.48 17.17 8.26
N ILE A 433 -29.42 16.26 8.49
CA ILE A 433 -29.99 15.96 9.80
C ILE A 433 -29.16 14.85 10.44
N TYR A 434 -28.17 15.22 11.25
CA TYR A 434 -27.40 14.25 12.04
C TYR A 434 -28.11 13.91 13.36
N LEU A 435 -28.32 12.62 13.63
CA LEU A 435 -28.98 12.11 14.84
C LEU A 435 -28.02 11.26 15.70
N GLU A 436 -27.97 11.55 17.00
CA GLU A 436 -27.19 10.81 17.99
C GLU A 436 -27.99 10.65 19.28
N ASP A 437 -28.76 9.56 19.39
CA ASP A 437 -29.77 9.37 20.44
C ASP A 437 -30.81 10.52 20.44
N GLU A 438 -31.14 11.03 19.25
CA GLU A 438 -32.06 12.16 19.02
C GLU A 438 -33.22 11.76 18.10
N ALA A 439 -34.36 12.44 18.28
CA ALA A 439 -35.52 12.33 17.40
C ALA A 439 -35.72 13.60 16.57
N HIS A 440 -36.13 13.45 15.33
CA HIS A 440 -36.44 14.55 14.43
C HIS A 440 -37.68 14.22 13.59
N THR A 441 -38.55 15.21 13.40
CA THR A 441 -39.78 15.04 12.61
C THR A 441 -39.61 15.69 11.25
N ILE A 442 -39.80 14.90 10.20
CA ILE A 442 -39.79 15.38 8.81
C ILE A 442 -41.20 15.35 8.22
N GLN A 443 -41.42 16.17 7.18
CA GLN A 443 -42.64 16.15 6.39
C GLN A 443 -42.35 15.49 5.05
N VAL A 444 -43.10 14.43 4.72
CA VAL A 444 -42.99 13.74 3.43
C VAL A 444 -44.37 13.69 2.81
N ARG A 445 -44.57 14.37 1.68
CA ARG A 445 -45.85 14.43 0.95
C ARG A 445 -47.04 14.80 1.86
N GLY A 446 -46.83 15.74 2.80
CA GLY A 446 -47.86 16.21 3.73
C GLY A 446 -48.11 15.31 4.94
N ARG A 447 -47.33 14.23 5.13
CA ARG A 447 -47.38 13.38 6.32
C ARG A 447 -46.14 13.59 7.19
N ALA A 448 -46.36 13.81 8.48
CA ALA A 448 -45.29 13.87 9.47
C ALA A 448 -44.78 12.46 9.80
N PHE A 449 -43.46 12.29 9.82
CA PHE A 449 -42.79 11.08 10.30
C PHE A 449 -41.78 11.46 11.37
N LYS A 450 -41.88 10.86 12.56
CA LYS A 450 -40.88 10.97 13.62
C LYS A 450 -39.80 9.91 13.43
N ILE A 451 -38.57 10.38 13.32
CA ILE A 451 -37.39 9.56 13.06
C ILE A 451 -36.50 9.61 14.29
N PHE A 452 -36.18 8.46 14.86
CA PHE A 452 -35.19 8.36 15.94
C PHE A 452 -33.92 7.69 15.42
N GLY A 453 -32.76 8.31 15.69
CA GLY A 453 -31.47 7.83 15.22
C GLY A 453 -30.47 7.60 16.36
N SER A 454 -29.80 6.45 16.35
CA SER A 454 -28.73 6.14 17.31
C SER A 454 -27.52 5.48 16.64
N PRO A 455 -26.29 6.01 16.81
CA PRO A 455 -25.08 5.40 16.27
C PRO A 455 -24.60 4.19 17.06
N PHE A 456 -25.24 3.90 18.19
CA PHE A 456 -24.67 2.96 19.15
C PHE A 456 -24.98 1.50 18.84
N THR A 457 -23.99 0.64 19.05
CA THR A 457 -24.09 -0.80 18.81
C THR A 457 -23.38 -1.60 19.90
N PRO A 458 -23.77 -2.86 20.19
CA PRO A 458 -23.00 -3.70 21.10
C PRO A 458 -21.57 -3.91 20.60
N GLN A 459 -20.62 -3.96 21.53
CA GLN A 459 -19.21 -4.01 21.22
C GLN A 459 -18.84 -5.15 20.27
N HIS A 460 -18.11 -4.80 19.21
CA HIS A 460 -17.53 -5.68 18.22
C HIS A 460 -16.21 -5.04 17.74
N GLY A 461 -15.11 -5.42 18.38
CA GLY A 461 -13.80 -4.77 18.19
C GLY A 461 -13.58 -3.54 19.07
N ILE A 462 -12.75 -2.61 18.57
CA ILE A 462 -12.29 -1.40 19.27
C ILE A 462 -12.83 -0.11 18.61
N GLY A 463 -14.08 -0.12 18.19
CA GLY A 463 -14.71 0.98 17.44
C GLY A 463 -15.34 2.07 18.30
N ALA A 464 -15.79 3.14 17.63
CA ALA A 464 -16.58 4.22 18.22
C ALA A 464 -18.01 3.77 18.54
N PHE A 465 -18.74 4.54 19.35
CA PHE A 465 -20.18 4.34 19.61
C PHE A 465 -20.54 2.89 20.01
N GLN A 466 -19.64 2.21 20.72
CA GLN A 466 -19.86 0.85 21.18
C GLN A 466 -20.14 0.82 22.68
N TYR A 467 -21.00 -0.11 23.10
CA TYR A 467 -21.28 -0.36 24.51
C TYR A 467 -21.13 -1.85 24.83
N PRO A 468 -20.82 -2.23 26.09
CA PRO A 468 -20.60 -3.63 26.46
C PRO A 468 -21.76 -4.54 26.04
N ARG A 469 -21.44 -5.75 25.56
CA ARG A 469 -22.44 -6.80 25.31
C ARG A 469 -22.96 -7.34 26.64
N MET A 470 -23.90 -6.63 27.26
CA MET A 470 -24.55 -7.10 28.48
C MET A 470 -25.52 -8.25 28.18
N GLY A 471 -25.51 -9.28 29.02
CA GLY A 471 -26.66 -10.18 29.17
C GLY A 471 -27.87 -9.40 29.67
N VAL A 472 -29.08 -9.93 29.49
CA VAL A 472 -30.38 -9.24 29.70
C VAL A 472 -30.65 -8.81 31.17
N THR A 473 -29.66 -8.78 32.05
CA THR A 473 -29.83 -8.60 33.49
C THR A 473 -29.08 -7.37 34.01
N GLY A 474 -29.81 -6.27 34.17
CA GLY A 474 -29.45 -5.14 35.05
C GLY A 474 -29.61 -3.74 34.42
N THR A 475 -30.54 -2.93 34.97
CA THR A 475 -30.77 -1.47 34.73
C THR A 475 -31.19 -1.04 33.32
N PRO A 476 -31.92 0.09 33.13
CA PRO A 476 -32.73 0.30 31.92
C PRO A 476 -31.89 0.16 30.65
N SER A 477 -32.41 -0.63 29.70
CA SER A 477 -31.83 -0.80 28.37
C SER A 477 -31.50 0.57 27.80
N ARG A 478 -30.30 0.77 27.22
CA ARG A 478 -29.95 2.06 26.59
C ARG A 478 -31.03 2.53 25.62
N TRP A 479 -31.73 1.59 25.01
CA TRP A 479 -32.78 1.83 24.03
C TRP A 479 -34.06 2.41 24.62
N SER A 480 -34.13 2.60 25.95
CA SER A 480 -35.20 3.36 26.60
C SER A 480 -35.23 4.84 26.19
N VAL A 481 -34.14 5.37 25.64
CA VAL A 481 -34.11 6.75 25.12
C VAL A 481 -34.94 6.92 23.84
N THR A 482 -35.25 5.83 23.14
CA THR A 482 -36.06 5.88 21.91
C THR A 482 -37.50 6.31 22.28
N PRO A 483 -38.11 7.32 21.65
CA PRO A 483 -39.51 7.68 21.93
C PRO A 483 -40.50 6.59 21.53
N ASN A 484 -41.62 6.46 22.25
CA ASN A 484 -42.66 5.45 21.95
C ASN A 484 -43.38 5.71 20.63
N ASP A 485 -43.49 6.96 20.20
CA ASP A 485 -44.15 7.39 18.96
C ASP A 485 -43.18 7.53 17.78
N THR A 486 -42.14 6.67 17.75
CA THR A 486 -41.16 6.63 16.66
C THR A 486 -41.75 5.90 15.44
N ASP A 487 -41.86 6.59 14.32
CA ASP A 487 -42.31 6.00 13.04
C ASP A 487 -41.16 5.28 12.31
N ILE A 488 -39.98 5.89 12.28
CA ILE A 488 -38.79 5.36 11.61
C ILE A 488 -37.65 5.27 12.61
N LEU A 489 -37.09 4.06 12.76
CA LEU A 489 -35.94 3.81 13.60
C LEU A 489 -34.68 3.69 12.74
N ILE A 490 -33.61 4.38 13.10
CA ILE A 490 -32.31 4.27 12.43
C ILE A 490 -31.25 3.89 13.48
N THR A 491 -30.62 2.73 13.33
CA THR A 491 -29.58 2.27 14.25
C THR A 491 -28.33 1.82 13.51
N HIS A 492 -27.15 1.95 14.11
CA HIS A 492 -25.94 1.48 13.45
C HIS A 492 -25.93 -0.04 13.28
N GLY A 493 -26.23 -0.79 14.34
CA GLY A 493 -26.27 -2.26 14.34
C GLY A 493 -27.69 -2.84 14.22
N PRO A 494 -27.81 -4.12 13.78
CA PRO A 494 -29.09 -4.81 13.66
C PRO A 494 -29.65 -5.26 15.01
N PRO A 495 -30.98 -5.47 15.12
CA PRO A 495 -31.56 -6.21 16.24
C PRO A 495 -31.20 -7.70 16.12
N HIS A 496 -31.21 -8.39 17.26
CA HIS A 496 -30.90 -9.82 17.28
C HIS A 496 -31.91 -10.63 16.45
N GLY A 497 -31.42 -11.58 15.65
CA GLY A 497 -32.25 -12.49 14.86
C GLY A 497 -32.71 -11.94 13.50
N HIS A 498 -32.55 -10.65 13.23
CA HIS A 498 -33.01 -10.02 12.00
C HIS A 498 -31.83 -9.48 11.21
N LEU A 499 -31.54 -10.09 10.07
CA LEU A 499 -30.47 -9.66 9.16
C LEU A 499 -29.10 -9.49 9.87
N ASP A 500 -28.83 -10.31 10.89
CA ASP A 500 -27.74 -10.10 11.86
C ASP A 500 -26.61 -11.14 11.80
N LEU A 501 -26.53 -11.91 10.70
CA LEU A 501 -25.56 -12.95 10.36
C LEU A 501 -24.85 -13.60 11.56
N SER A 502 -25.24 -14.82 11.90
CA SER A 502 -24.68 -15.56 13.05
C SER A 502 -24.96 -14.88 14.39
N ARG A 503 -26.14 -14.28 14.56
CA ARG A 503 -26.66 -13.78 15.84
C ARG A 503 -25.85 -12.63 16.45
N LEU A 504 -25.18 -11.82 15.60
CA LEU A 504 -24.35 -10.72 16.04
C LEU A 504 -25.14 -9.49 16.49
N GLY A 505 -26.46 -9.47 16.23
CA GLY A 505 -27.35 -8.36 16.53
C GLY A 505 -27.66 -8.16 18.01
N CYS A 506 -28.29 -7.02 18.31
CA CYS A 506 -28.51 -6.56 19.68
C CYS A 506 -29.82 -7.11 20.26
N ARG A 507 -29.71 -7.88 21.36
CA ARG A 507 -30.87 -8.40 22.11
C ARG A 507 -31.70 -7.30 22.78
N ALA A 508 -31.02 -6.31 23.35
CA ALA A 508 -31.68 -5.17 24.01
C ALA A 508 -32.44 -4.28 23.01
N LEU A 509 -31.94 -4.17 21.77
CA LEU A 509 -32.62 -3.47 20.68
C LEU A 509 -33.88 -4.22 20.24
N LEU A 510 -33.78 -5.55 20.06
CA LEU A 510 -34.96 -6.38 19.76
C LEU A 510 -36.04 -6.23 20.83
N ALA A 511 -35.65 -6.24 22.11
CA ALA A 511 -36.59 -6.03 23.22
C ALA A 511 -37.30 -4.66 23.13
N ARG A 512 -36.57 -3.60 22.77
CA ARG A 512 -37.15 -2.27 22.56
C ARG A 512 -38.09 -2.24 21.35
N ILE A 513 -37.71 -2.84 20.23
CA ILE A 513 -38.54 -2.90 19.02
C ILE A 513 -39.87 -3.60 19.33
N ARG A 514 -39.84 -4.72 20.07
CA ARG A 514 -41.06 -5.41 20.53
C ARG A 514 -41.98 -4.49 21.34
N GLU A 515 -41.41 -3.66 22.21
CA GLU A 515 -42.18 -2.71 23.01
C GLU A 515 -42.81 -1.61 22.14
N LEU A 516 -42.04 -1.05 21.20
CA LEU A 516 -42.55 -0.08 20.23
C LEU A 516 -43.68 -0.67 19.39
N CYS A 517 -43.59 -1.94 18.99
CA CYS A 517 -44.62 -2.61 18.20
C CYS A 517 -45.91 -2.92 18.98
N ARG A 518 -45.85 -2.95 20.31
CA ARG A 518 -47.07 -3.04 21.14
C ARG A 518 -47.80 -1.71 21.25
N THR A 519 -47.11 -0.59 21.08
CA THR A 519 -47.62 0.74 21.42
C THR A 519 -47.90 1.63 20.20
N HIS A 520 -47.02 1.61 19.20
CA HIS A 520 -47.10 2.48 18.01
C HIS A 520 -46.83 1.75 16.69
N SER A 521 -45.91 0.76 16.69
CA SER A 521 -45.41 0.04 15.51
C SER A 521 -44.65 0.90 14.50
N PRO A 522 -43.30 0.96 14.59
CA PRO A 522 -42.48 1.61 13.58
C PRO A 522 -42.76 1.01 12.19
N VAL A 523 -42.87 1.88 11.19
CA VAL A 523 -43.12 1.48 9.79
C VAL A 523 -41.84 1.08 9.06
N LEU A 524 -40.69 1.50 9.57
CA LEU A 524 -39.38 1.22 8.98
C LEU A 524 -38.28 1.21 10.05
N HIS A 525 -37.41 0.20 9.99
CA HIS A 525 -36.17 0.16 10.75
C HIS A 525 -34.99 0.01 9.79
N VAL A 526 -34.12 1.02 9.73
CA VAL A 526 -32.92 1.04 8.89
C VAL A 526 -31.69 0.80 9.77
N PHE A 527 -30.87 -0.16 9.39
CA PHE A 527 -29.63 -0.47 10.10
C PHE A 527 -28.55 -1.07 9.19
N GLY A 528 -27.32 -1.16 9.71
CA GLY A 528 -26.17 -1.66 8.97
C GLY A 528 -25.21 -2.49 9.83
N HIS A 529 -23.91 -2.17 9.75
CA HIS A 529 -22.80 -2.79 10.50
C HIS A 529 -22.45 -4.25 10.16
N ILE A 530 -23.44 -5.12 9.93
CA ILE A 530 -23.21 -6.53 9.61
C ILE A 530 -23.33 -6.76 8.10
N HIS A 531 -22.22 -6.55 7.38
CA HIS A 531 -22.21 -6.53 5.91
C HIS A 531 -22.76 -7.80 5.24
N GLY A 532 -22.52 -8.97 5.82
CA GLY A 532 -23.03 -10.23 5.29
C GLY A 532 -24.50 -10.50 5.61
N GLY A 533 -25.15 -9.65 6.41
CA GLY A 533 -26.58 -9.68 6.71
C GLY A 533 -27.44 -8.77 5.83
N ARG A 534 -26.89 -8.17 4.76
CA ARG A 534 -27.64 -7.26 3.88
C ARG A 534 -28.96 -7.88 3.38
N GLY A 535 -30.04 -7.12 3.37
CA GLY A 535 -31.33 -7.60 2.88
C GLY A 535 -32.48 -6.69 3.29
N ILE A 536 -33.69 -7.15 3.00
CA ILE A 536 -34.95 -6.55 3.42
C ILE A 536 -35.78 -7.68 4.04
N GLU A 537 -36.37 -7.41 5.20
CA GLU A 537 -37.26 -8.34 5.89
C GLU A 537 -38.59 -7.63 6.16
N HIS A 538 -39.70 -8.31 5.86
CA HIS A 538 -41.04 -7.83 6.16
C HIS A 538 -41.54 -8.45 7.46
N MET A 539 -41.90 -7.59 8.42
CA MET A 539 -42.32 -7.99 9.75
C MET A 539 -43.84 -7.92 9.91
N PRO A 540 -44.56 -9.05 10.07
CA PRO A 540 -46.02 -9.06 10.16
C PRO A 540 -46.57 -8.77 11.57
N TRP A 541 -45.72 -8.40 12.54
CA TRP A 541 -46.06 -8.01 13.93
C TRP A 541 -47.18 -8.83 14.58
N ASN A 542 -47.11 -10.15 14.51
CA ASN A 542 -48.12 -11.05 15.06
C ASN A 542 -47.55 -11.99 16.13
N SER A 543 -48.43 -12.79 16.75
CA SER A 543 -48.03 -13.75 17.79
C SER A 543 -47.02 -14.79 17.27
N ALA A 544 -47.13 -15.20 15.99
CA ALA A 544 -46.19 -16.15 15.40
C ALA A 544 -44.77 -15.57 15.31
N GLN A 545 -44.64 -14.30 14.96
CA GLN A 545 -43.36 -13.57 14.93
C GLN A 545 -42.74 -13.49 16.33
N SER A 546 -43.55 -13.15 17.34
CA SER A 546 -43.07 -13.08 18.73
C SER A 546 -42.57 -14.45 19.23
N ILE A 547 -43.27 -15.54 18.89
CA ILE A 547 -42.87 -16.91 19.22
C ILE A 547 -41.57 -17.28 18.52
N TRP A 548 -41.43 -16.97 17.22
CA TRP A 548 -40.22 -17.25 16.45
C TRP A 548 -39.00 -16.54 17.06
N GLU A 549 -39.11 -15.25 17.35
CA GLU A 549 -38.03 -14.50 17.99
C GLU A 549 -37.69 -15.03 19.39
N ASP A 550 -38.68 -15.50 20.17
CA ASP A 550 -38.44 -16.13 21.48
C ASP A 550 -37.64 -17.44 21.35
N ILE A 551 -37.90 -18.22 20.29
CA ILE A 551 -37.13 -19.43 19.97
C ILE A 551 -35.69 -19.05 19.59
N VAL A 552 -35.53 -18.04 18.72
CA VAL A 552 -34.21 -17.53 18.30
C VAL A 552 -33.39 -17.03 19.51
N LEU A 553 -34.02 -16.32 20.45
CA LEU A 553 -33.38 -15.82 21.67
C LEU A 553 -32.93 -16.95 22.62
N LYS A 554 -33.69 -18.05 22.69
CA LYS A 554 -33.47 -19.20 23.58
C LYS A 554 -32.48 -20.25 23.06
N LYS A 555 -31.90 -20.06 21.86
CA LYS A 555 -30.98 -20.99 21.14
C LYS A 555 -31.64 -22.14 20.36
N GLY A 556 -32.83 -21.96 19.79
CA GLY A 556 -33.36 -22.88 18.76
C GLY A 556 -33.20 -22.27 17.36
N GLY A 557 -32.40 -22.89 16.49
CA GLY A 557 -32.19 -22.46 15.09
C GLY A 557 -30.74 -22.30 14.72
#